data_AF-A0A356TFN2-F1
#
_entry.id   AF-A0A356TFN2-F1
#
_cell.length_a   1.000
_cell.length_b   1.000
_cell.length_c   1.000
_cell.angle_alpha   90.00
_cell.angle_beta   90.00
_cell.angle_gamma   90.00
#
_symmetry.space_group_name_H-M   'P 1'
#
loop_
_entity.id
_entity.type
_entity.pdbx_description
1 polymer ?
#
loop_
_entity_poly.entity_id
_entity_poly.type
_entity_poly.pdbx_seq_one_letter_code
_entity_poly.pdbx_strand_id
1 'polypeptide(L)'
;MKTLSPLLLLLLLASGCDDGAPRAWVSASRADSAAATEALTQGDDEAALRRLGALLARPVPDGVAERDARVVRQDACDRVARIHLARGDTERAMRFATQGLELGQAGLELGEADDVFTANLIITRGRIHEAAGRDREAADDYARAIAIQEALLEAALGSER
;
A
#
# COMPACT_ATOMS: atom_id res chain seq x y z
N MET A 1 -14.12 -13.32 60.01
CA MET A 1 -12.97 -13.10 59.12
C MET A 1 -13.16 -13.95 57.88
N LYS A 2 -13.14 -13.32 56.70
CA LYS A 2 -13.48 -13.88 55.38
C LYS A 2 -12.40 -14.88 54.92
N THR A 3 -12.81 -16.01 54.36
CA THR A 3 -11.99 -16.75 53.39
C THR A 3 -12.79 -16.82 52.09
N LEU A 4 -12.40 -15.98 51.13
CA LEU A 4 -12.91 -16.01 49.77
C LEU A 4 -12.40 -17.28 49.05
N SER A 5 -13.30 -17.90 48.29
CA SER A 5 -13.08 -19.12 47.51
C SER A 5 -11.97 -18.97 46.46
N PRO A 6 -11.07 -19.97 46.27
CA PRO A 6 -9.98 -19.91 45.29
C PRO A 6 -10.47 -19.97 43.83
N LEU A 7 -11.76 -20.21 43.61
CA LEU A 7 -12.36 -20.33 42.28
C LEU A 7 -12.59 -18.97 41.57
N LEU A 8 -12.44 -17.85 42.27
CA LEU A 8 -12.69 -16.51 41.72
C LEU A 8 -11.43 -15.79 41.19
N LEU A 9 -10.25 -16.40 41.30
CA LEU A 9 -8.98 -15.76 40.88
C LEU A 9 -8.46 -16.21 39.50
N LEU A 10 -9.23 -17.03 38.78
CA LEU A 10 -8.83 -17.62 37.49
C LEU A 10 -9.59 -17.07 36.27
N LEU A 11 -10.28 -15.94 36.42
CA LEU A 11 -11.16 -15.35 35.38
C LEU A 11 -10.76 -13.94 34.93
N LEU A 12 -9.50 -13.54 35.09
CA LEU A 12 -8.98 -12.23 34.65
C LEU A 12 -7.79 -12.33 33.68
N LEU A 13 -7.67 -13.43 32.94
CA LEU A 13 -6.85 -13.51 31.72
C LEU A 13 -7.74 -13.44 30.48
N ALA A 14 -8.64 -12.46 30.45
CA ALA A 14 -9.06 -11.91 29.17
C ALA A 14 -7.99 -10.90 28.75
N SER A 15 -6.90 -11.41 28.17
CA SER A 15 -6.04 -10.61 27.31
C SER A 15 -6.91 -10.11 26.16
N GLY A 16 -7.56 -8.96 26.36
CA GLY A 16 -8.02 -8.19 25.21
C GLY A 16 -6.77 -7.90 24.39
N CYS A 17 -6.75 -8.32 23.13
CA CYS A 17 -5.79 -7.80 22.18
C CYS A 17 -5.81 -6.27 22.32
N ASP A 18 -4.65 -5.68 22.62
CA ASP A 18 -4.50 -4.23 22.61
C ASP A 18 -4.53 -3.77 21.14
N ASP A 19 -5.73 -3.78 20.54
CA ASP A 19 -5.99 -3.35 19.17
C ASP A 19 -5.75 -1.84 18.97
N GLY A 20 -5.30 -1.14 20.02
CA GLY A 20 -4.97 0.28 19.99
C GLY A 20 -3.88 0.59 18.97
N ALA A 21 -2.81 -0.22 18.91
CA ALA A 21 -1.69 0.02 18.01
C ALA A 21 -2.07 -0.20 16.52
N PRO A 22 -2.67 -1.33 16.10
CA PRO A 22 -3.18 -1.50 14.74
C PRO A 22 -4.17 -0.40 14.32
N ARG A 23 -5.13 -0.06 15.19
CA ARG A 23 -6.12 0.98 14.90
C ARG A 23 -5.48 2.36 14.75
N ALA A 24 -4.52 2.70 15.61
CA ALA A 24 -3.77 3.94 15.53
C ALA A 24 -2.95 4.01 14.23
N TRP A 25 -2.32 2.90 13.82
CA TRP A 25 -1.59 2.84 12.56
C TRP A 25 -2.50 3.09 11.36
N VAL A 26 -3.66 2.41 11.29
CA VAL A 26 -4.64 2.62 10.21
C VAL A 26 -5.14 4.07 10.19
N SER A 27 -5.48 4.63 11.34
CA SER A 27 -5.95 6.02 11.45
C SER A 27 -4.89 7.02 11.00
N ALA A 28 -3.63 6.83 11.42
CA ALA A 28 -2.52 7.71 11.05
C ALA A 28 -2.20 7.61 9.55
N SER A 29 -2.15 6.40 8.99
CA SER A 29 -1.92 6.19 7.55
C SER A 29 -3.04 6.80 6.70
N ARG A 30 -4.30 6.68 7.14
CA ARG A 30 -5.43 7.36 6.48
C ARG A 30 -5.29 8.89 6.54
N ALA A 31 -4.91 9.44 7.69
CA ALA A 31 -4.74 10.89 7.86
C ALA A 31 -3.62 11.43 6.96
N ASP A 32 -2.48 10.75 6.89
CA ASP A 32 -1.38 11.15 5.99
C ASP A 32 -1.79 11.04 4.51
N SER A 33 -2.49 9.97 4.12
CA SER A 33 -2.99 9.79 2.75
C SER A 33 -3.98 10.89 2.35
N ALA A 34 -4.89 11.28 3.26
CA ALA A 34 -5.83 12.38 3.05
C ALA A 34 -5.10 13.72 2.92
N ALA A 35 -4.19 14.03 3.84
CA ALA A 35 -3.39 15.26 3.80
C ALA A 35 -2.51 15.34 2.55
N ALA A 36 -1.98 14.21 2.07
CA ALA A 36 -1.26 14.17 0.80
C ALA A 36 -2.18 14.47 -0.40
N THR A 37 -3.42 14.00 -0.38
CA THR A 37 -4.41 14.28 -1.44
C THR A 37 -4.78 15.76 -1.47
N GLU A 38 -4.99 16.36 -0.30
CA GLU A 38 -5.25 17.79 -0.17
C GLU A 38 -4.08 18.62 -0.68
N ALA A 39 -2.85 18.27 -0.28
CA ALA A 39 -1.64 18.95 -0.75
C ALA A 39 -1.50 18.87 -2.29
N LEU A 40 -1.75 17.71 -2.90
CA LEU A 40 -1.73 17.56 -4.36
C LEU A 40 -2.80 18.42 -5.05
N THR A 41 -3.99 18.55 -4.44
CA THR A 41 -5.06 19.42 -4.96
C THR A 41 -4.65 20.89 -4.93
N GLN A 42 -3.79 21.27 -3.99
CA GLN A 42 -3.23 22.62 -3.85
C GLN A 42 -1.95 22.82 -4.70
N GLY A 43 -1.46 21.79 -5.39
CA GLY A 43 -0.19 21.81 -6.12
C GLY A 43 1.05 21.80 -5.23
N ASP A 44 0.91 21.49 -3.93
CA ASP A 44 2.03 21.38 -2.99
C ASP A 44 2.55 19.94 -2.96
N ASP A 45 3.28 19.59 -4.02
CA ASP A 45 3.96 18.30 -4.15
C ASP A 45 4.92 18.02 -2.97
N GLU A 46 5.59 19.04 -2.42
CA GLU A 46 6.52 18.86 -1.30
C GLU A 46 5.78 18.46 -0.02
N ALA A 47 4.64 19.07 0.27
CA ALA A 47 3.79 18.64 1.38
C ALA A 47 3.25 17.23 1.16
N ALA A 48 2.84 16.89 -0.06
CA ALA A 48 2.39 15.54 -0.39
C ALA A 48 3.50 14.50 -0.15
N LEU A 49 4.72 14.76 -0.64
CA LEU A 49 5.89 13.89 -0.44
C LEU A 49 6.24 13.72 1.04
N ARG A 50 6.17 14.79 1.84
CA ARG A 50 6.40 14.71 3.30
C ARG A 50 5.38 13.78 3.97
N ARG A 51 4.10 13.88 3.62
CA ARG A 51 3.03 13.04 4.20
C ARG A 51 3.17 11.57 3.79
N LEU A 52 3.37 11.31 2.50
CA LEU A 52 3.56 9.95 2.00
C LEU A 52 4.85 9.32 2.53
N GLY A 53 5.93 10.10 2.67
CA GLY A 53 7.17 9.65 3.30
C GLY A 53 6.99 9.28 4.78
N ALA A 54 6.24 10.08 5.54
CA ALA A 54 5.90 9.77 6.93
C ALA A 54 5.10 8.46 7.06
N LEU A 55 4.17 8.21 6.13
CA LEU A 55 3.43 6.96 6.05
C LEU A 55 4.37 5.77 5.76
N LEU A 56 5.25 5.89 4.76
CA LEU A 56 6.16 4.81 4.34
C LEU A 56 7.20 4.46 5.41
N ALA A 57 7.64 5.44 6.20
CA ALA A 57 8.61 5.29 7.28
C ALA A 57 7.99 4.76 8.59
N ARG A 58 6.67 4.76 8.72
CA ARG A 58 5.97 4.32 9.94
C ARG A 58 6.12 2.80 10.11
N PRO A 59 6.64 2.33 11.26
CA PRO A 59 6.64 0.90 11.57
C PRO A 59 5.23 0.34 11.57
N VAL A 60 5.06 -0.84 10.96
CA VAL A 60 3.79 -1.58 11.01
C VAL A 60 3.77 -2.35 12.33
N PRO A 61 2.80 -2.10 13.22
CA PRO A 61 2.72 -2.81 14.49
C PRO A 61 2.24 -4.25 14.29
N ASP A 62 2.61 -5.12 15.23
CA ASP A 62 2.06 -6.48 15.31
C ASP A 62 0.52 -6.41 15.35
N GLY A 63 -0.14 -7.35 14.67
CA GLY A 63 -1.59 -7.41 14.57
C GLY A 63 -2.20 -6.66 13.38
N VAL A 64 -1.43 -5.91 12.60
CA VAL A 64 -1.84 -5.49 11.25
C VAL A 64 -1.54 -6.62 10.27
N ALA A 65 -2.54 -7.04 9.49
CA ALA A 65 -2.33 -8.07 8.47
C ALA A 65 -1.31 -7.59 7.42
N GLU A 66 -0.40 -8.48 7.02
CA GLU A 66 0.65 -8.15 6.03
C GLU A 66 0.04 -7.62 4.72
N ARG A 67 -1.09 -8.21 4.28
CA ARG A 67 -1.85 -7.75 3.12
C ARG A 67 -2.33 -6.29 3.26
N ASP A 68 -2.87 -5.91 4.41
CA ASP A 68 -3.38 -4.55 4.64
C ASP A 68 -2.24 -3.54 4.70
N ALA A 69 -1.15 -3.90 5.38
CA ALA A 69 0.05 -3.08 5.42
C ALA A 69 0.66 -2.89 4.02
N ARG A 70 0.70 -3.96 3.22
CA ARG A 70 1.19 -3.96 1.85
C ARG A 70 0.43 -2.97 0.98
N VAL A 71 -0.90 -3.08 0.88
CA VAL A 71 -1.68 -2.25 -0.06
C VAL A 71 -1.59 -0.76 0.28
N VAL A 72 -1.58 -0.40 1.56
CA VAL A 72 -1.40 0.99 2.03
C VAL A 72 -0.03 1.55 1.62
N ARG A 73 1.02 0.73 1.72
CA ARG A 73 2.38 1.15 1.35
C ARG A 73 2.58 1.16 -0.16
N GLN A 74 1.96 0.24 -0.90
CA GLN A 74 1.97 0.23 -2.37
C GLN A 74 1.30 1.48 -2.95
N ASP A 75 0.13 1.88 -2.44
CA ASP A 75 -0.53 3.15 -2.81
C ASP A 75 0.40 4.35 -2.59
N ALA A 76 1.04 4.42 -1.42
CA ALA A 76 1.96 5.52 -1.12
C ALA A 76 3.19 5.53 -2.05
N CYS A 77 3.78 4.36 -2.35
CA CYS A 77 4.87 4.22 -3.31
C CYS A 77 4.46 4.69 -4.72
N ASP A 78 3.30 4.27 -5.22
CA ASP A 78 2.78 4.69 -6.54
C ASP A 78 2.66 6.22 -6.62
N ARG A 79 2.05 6.82 -5.60
CA ARG A 79 1.82 8.27 -5.56
C ARG A 79 3.14 9.05 -5.50
N VAL A 80 4.09 8.61 -4.69
CA VAL A 80 5.43 9.21 -4.64
C VAL A 80 6.14 9.08 -5.98
N ALA A 81 6.08 7.91 -6.62
CA ALA A 81 6.68 7.68 -7.92
C ALA A 81 6.08 8.60 -8.99
N ARG A 82 4.75 8.76 -9.01
CA ARG A 82 4.05 9.65 -9.95
C ARG A 82 4.40 11.13 -9.75
N ILE A 83 4.56 11.59 -8.52
CA ILE A 83 5.02 12.96 -8.23
C ILE A 83 6.43 13.18 -8.79
N HIS A 84 7.36 12.26 -8.54
CA HIS A 84 8.71 12.36 -9.07
C HIS A 84 8.74 12.29 -10.61
N LEU A 85 7.93 11.43 -11.21
CA LEU A 85 7.79 11.36 -12.67
C LEU A 85 7.28 12.68 -13.25
N ALA A 86 6.25 13.28 -12.65
CA ALA A 86 5.70 14.56 -13.09
C ALA A 86 6.74 15.70 -13.04
N ARG A 87 7.71 15.60 -12.13
CA ARG A 87 8.85 16.51 -11.98
C ARG A 87 10.03 16.19 -12.90
N GLY A 88 9.94 15.13 -13.71
CA GLY A 88 11.02 14.66 -14.58
C GLY A 88 12.13 13.87 -13.88
N ASP A 89 11.97 13.57 -12.58
CA ASP A 89 12.93 12.77 -11.81
C ASP A 89 12.62 11.27 -11.97
N THR A 90 12.96 10.75 -13.16
CA THR A 90 12.71 9.34 -13.53
C THR A 90 13.46 8.35 -12.63
N GLU A 91 14.61 8.75 -12.08
CA GLU A 91 15.42 7.92 -11.19
C GLU A 91 14.71 7.70 -9.85
N ARG A 92 14.24 8.78 -9.19
CA ARG A 92 13.43 8.65 -7.96
C ARG A 92 12.12 7.95 -8.24
N ALA A 93 11.46 8.27 -9.35
CA ALA A 93 10.21 7.63 -9.72
C ALA A 93 10.38 6.10 -9.81
N MET A 94 11.43 5.63 -10.51
CA MET A 94 11.72 4.21 -10.66
C MET A 94 12.03 3.53 -9.33
N ARG A 95 12.76 4.20 -8.42
CA ARG A 95 13.04 3.66 -7.09
C ARG A 95 11.76 3.37 -6.32
N PHE A 96 10.84 4.33 -6.25
CA PHE A 96 9.59 4.16 -5.49
C PHE A 96 8.63 3.17 -6.16
N ALA A 97 8.55 3.16 -7.49
CA ALA A 97 7.75 2.16 -8.22
C ALA A 97 8.28 0.74 -7.96
N THR A 98 9.59 0.55 -8.03
CA THR A 98 10.25 -0.74 -7.72
C THR A 98 10.01 -1.16 -6.28
N GLN A 99 10.23 -0.25 -5.32
CA GLN A 99 9.99 -0.52 -3.90
C GLN A 99 8.53 -0.97 -3.66
N GLY A 100 7.55 -0.33 -4.31
CA GLY A 100 6.15 -0.75 -4.21
C GLY A 100 5.90 -2.15 -4.78
N LEU A 101 6.52 -2.50 -5.89
CA LEU A 101 6.39 -3.82 -6.51
C LEU A 101 7.04 -4.92 -5.66
N GLU A 102 8.17 -4.63 -5.00
CA GLU A 102 8.85 -5.56 -4.10
C GLU A 102 8.00 -5.89 -2.86
N LEU A 103 7.17 -4.95 -2.38
CA LEU A 103 6.17 -5.23 -1.33
C LEU A 103 5.13 -6.27 -1.77
N GLY A 104 4.82 -6.34 -3.06
CA GLY A 104 3.93 -7.34 -3.66
C GLY A 104 4.55 -8.74 -3.79
N GLN A 105 5.87 -8.86 -3.66
CA GLN A 105 6.58 -10.12 -3.84
C GLN A 105 6.95 -10.80 -2.51
N ALA A 106 6.76 -10.11 -1.38
CA ALA A 106 7.03 -10.64 -0.06
C ALA A 106 5.80 -11.34 0.52
N GLY A 107 5.89 -12.65 0.76
CA GLY A 107 4.94 -13.39 1.61
C GLY A 107 3.60 -13.77 0.98
N LEU A 108 3.42 -13.59 -0.34
CA LEU A 108 2.18 -13.91 -1.04
C LEU A 108 2.31 -15.13 -1.95
N GLU A 109 1.22 -15.88 -2.10
CA GLU A 109 1.15 -16.93 -3.10
C GLU A 109 1.08 -16.34 -4.52
N LEU A 110 1.44 -17.16 -5.51
CA LEU A 110 1.47 -16.77 -6.91
C LEU A 110 0.06 -16.37 -7.37
N GLY A 111 -0.11 -15.10 -7.76
CA GLY A 111 -1.41 -14.53 -8.15
C GLY A 111 -2.13 -13.71 -7.06
N GLU A 112 -1.77 -13.84 -5.78
CA GLU A 112 -2.37 -13.02 -4.70
C GLU A 112 -1.91 -11.56 -4.73
N ALA A 113 -0.81 -11.29 -5.42
CA ALA A 113 -0.27 -9.97 -5.65
C ALA A 113 -0.89 -9.28 -6.88
N ASP A 114 -1.65 -9.99 -7.72
CA ASP A 114 -2.24 -9.44 -8.94
C ASP A 114 -3.55 -8.71 -8.59
N ASP A 115 -3.41 -7.60 -7.87
CA ASP A 115 -4.47 -6.69 -7.45
C ASP A 115 -4.34 -5.30 -8.09
N VAL A 116 -5.31 -4.42 -7.80
CA VAL A 116 -5.34 -3.06 -8.34
C VAL A 116 -4.12 -2.21 -7.95
N PHE A 117 -3.48 -2.48 -6.80
CA PHE A 117 -2.33 -1.71 -6.33
C PHE A 117 -1.07 -2.10 -7.09
N THR A 118 -0.88 -3.40 -7.31
CA THR A 118 0.20 -3.90 -8.17
C THR A 118 0.02 -3.44 -9.62
N ALA A 119 -1.20 -3.50 -10.17
CA ALA A 119 -1.47 -3.01 -11.53
C ALA A 119 -1.12 -1.51 -11.68
N ASN A 120 -1.51 -0.67 -10.71
CA ASN A 120 -1.18 0.77 -10.73
C ASN A 120 0.32 1.02 -10.71
N LEU A 121 1.08 0.32 -9.86
CA LEU A 121 2.54 0.43 -9.81
C LEU A 121 3.20 0.00 -11.13
N ILE A 122 2.71 -1.08 -11.76
CA ILE A 122 3.20 -1.53 -13.07
C ILE A 122 2.92 -0.46 -14.14
N ILE A 123 1.72 0.14 -14.15
CA ILE A 123 1.40 1.25 -15.06
C ILE A 123 2.36 2.43 -14.83
N THR A 124 2.58 2.82 -13.58
CA THR A 124 3.51 3.90 -13.25
C THR A 124 4.93 3.57 -13.70
N ARG A 125 5.39 2.32 -13.54
CA ARG A 125 6.69 1.87 -14.04
C ARG A 125 6.76 1.94 -15.57
N GLY A 126 5.71 1.52 -16.27
CA GLY A 126 5.60 1.65 -17.72
C GLY A 126 5.73 3.10 -18.18
N ARG A 127 5.06 4.04 -17.49
CA ARG A 127 5.19 5.49 -17.77
C ARG A 127 6.60 6.01 -17.52
N ILE A 128 7.30 5.48 -16.52
CA ILE A 128 8.70 5.83 -16.26
C ILE A 128 9.62 5.26 -17.35
N HIS A 129 9.35 4.06 -17.86
CA HIS A 129 10.05 3.49 -19.01
C HIS A 129 9.86 4.34 -20.26
N GLU A 130 8.61 4.72 -20.57
CA GLU A 130 8.26 5.60 -21.69
C GLU A 130 8.97 6.96 -21.59
N ALA A 131 8.94 7.61 -20.41
CA ALA A 131 9.66 8.87 -20.18
C ALA A 131 11.19 8.75 -20.35
N ALA A 132 11.73 7.53 -20.26
CA ALA A 132 13.14 7.22 -20.48
C ALA A 132 13.44 6.69 -21.90
N GLY A 133 12.46 6.69 -22.82
CA GLY A 133 12.60 6.18 -24.19
C GLY A 133 12.76 4.65 -24.27
N ARG A 134 12.31 3.93 -23.25
CA ARG A 134 12.35 2.46 -23.15
C ARG A 134 11.00 1.86 -23.52
N ASP A 135 10.61 2.07 -24.78
CA ASP A 135 9.25 1.80 -25.25
C ASP A 135 8.85 0.32 -25.15
N ARG A 136 9.81 -0.60 -25.32
CA ARG A 136 9.53 -2.05 -25.20
C ARG A 136 9.20 -2.42 -23.77
N GLU A 137 10.02 -2.00 -22.80
CA GLU A 137 9.76 -2.23 -21.39
C GLU A 137 8.46 -1.56 -20.92
N ALA A 138 8.13 -0.38 -21.46
CA ALA A 138 6.85 0.27 -21.20
C ALA A 138 5.68 -0.56 -21.71
N ALA A 139 5.76 -1.08 -22.94
CA ALA A 139 4.72 -1.92 -23.53
C ALA A 139 4.54 -3.23 -22.75
N ASP A 140 5.63 -3.87 -22.32
CA ASP A 140 5.58 -5.08 -21.49
C ASP A 140 4.88 -4.82 -20.15
N ASP A 141 5.17 -3.68 -19.50
CA ASP A 141 4.50 -3.25 -18.27
C ASP A 141 3.01 -3.01 -18.49
N TYR A 142 2.64 -2.23 -19.50
CA TYR A 142 1.23 -1.96 -19.79
C TYR A 142 0.46 -3.24 -20.12
N ALA A 143 1.03 -4.14 -20.91
CA ALA A 143 0.41 -5.43 -21.23
C ALA A 143 0.15 -6.26 -19.96
N ARG A 144 1.13 -6.31 -19.05
CA ARG A 144 0.96 -7.00 -17.77
C ARG A 144 -0.12 -6.37 -16.90
N ALA A 145 -0.16 -5.05 -16.80
CA ALA A 145 -1.19 -4.36 -16.02
C ALA A 145 -2.60 -4.55 -16.60
N ILE A 146 -2.74 -4.62 -17.92
CA ILE A 146 -4.01 -4.94 -18.58
C ILE A 146 -4.46 -6.35 -18.21
N ALA A 147 -3.59 -7.35 -18.30
CA ALA A 147 -3.92 -8.73 -17.95
C ALA A 147 -4.43 -8.87 -16.49
N ILE A 148 -3.80 -8.15 -15.55
CA ILE A 148 -4.26 -8.12 -14.14
C ILE A 148 -5.67 -7.51 -14.05
N GLN A 149 -5.89 -6.36 -14.69
CA GLN A 149 -7.18 -5.66 -14.64
C GLN A 149 -8.31 -6.46 -15.30
N GLU A 150 -8.01 -7.16 -16.41
CA GLU A 150 -8.95 -8.07 -17.08
C GLU A 150 -9.35 -9.22 -16.14
N ALA A 151 -8.37 -9.88 -15.50
CA ALA A 151 -8.66 -10.94 -14.53
C ALA A 151 -9.49 -10.44 -13.33
N LEU A 152 -9.20 -9.23 -12.81
CA LEU A 152 -9.97 -8.62 -11.74
C LEU A 152 -11.41 -8.29 -12.17
N LEU A 153 -11.59 -7.79 -13.39
CA LEU A 153 -12.90 -7.50 -13.95
C LEU A 153 -13.72 -8.78 -14.16
N GLU A 154 -13.10 -9.83 -14.71
CA GLU A 154 -13.73 -11.14 -14.88
C GLU A 154 -14.15 -11.74 -13.54
N ALA A 155 -13.29 -11.67 -12.52
CA ALA A 155 -13.63 -12.13 -11.18
C ALA A 155 -14.82 -11.35 -10.59
N ALA A 156 -14.85 -10.03 -10.75
CA ALA A 156 -15.94 -9.20 -10.27
C ALA A 156 -17.27 -9.56 -10.98
N LEU A 157 -17.27 -9.67 -12.32
CA LEU A 157 -18.47 -9.99 -13.11
C LEU A 157 -18.91 -11.45 -13.00
N GLY A 158 -17.97 -12.38 -12.80
CA GLY A 158 -18.22 -13.81 -12.62
C GLY A 158 -18.77 -14.15 -11.24
N SER A 159 -18.50 -13.30 -10.24
CA SER A 159 -19.04 -13.45 -8.88
C SER A 159 -20.52 -13.03 -8.76
N GLU A 160 -21.10 -12.42 -9.79
CA GLU A 160 -22.51 -11.98 -9.82
C GLU A 160 -23.48 -13.02 -10.42
N ARG A 161 -23.02 -14.24 -10.75
CA ARG A 161 -23.85 -15.35 -11.25
C ARG A 161 -24.00 -16.46 -10.22
#